data_AF-A0A4Y6UU80-F1
#
_entry.id   AF-A0A4Y6UU80-F1
#
_cell.length_a   1.000
_cell.length_b   1.000
_cell.length_c   1.000
_cell.angle_alpha   90.00
_cell.angle_beta   90.00
_cell.angle_gamma   90.00
#
_symmetry.space_group_name_H-M   'P 1'
#
loop_
_entity.id
_entity.type
_entity.pdbx_description
1 polymer ?
#
loop_
_entity_poly.entity_id
_entity_poly.type
_entity_poly.pdbx_seq_one_letter_code
_entity_poly.pdbx_strand_id
1 'polypeptide(L)'
;MLQTIQLMIEWISVLLILLGALLSVFSAYGLIRLPDVYLRSHAATKSSTLGVLCVLTGVFLYFASSMQTASMNILLGIVFFFITAPVAGHLNGRAAHRSGVPLWTGSIQDELAEAAEASGVPDAGTSTAELAPGALPDEMPGGPPPAEKPGERRGGRQEPPEPDDL
;
A
#
# COMPACT_ATOMS: atom_id res chain seq x y z
N MET A 1 -17.50 38.09 24.14
CA MET A 1 -17.83 36.65 23.98
C MET A 1 -17.60 36.18 22.55
N LEU A 2 -18.33 36.68 21.55
CA LEU A 2 -18.18 36.21 20.15
C LEU A 2 -16.74 36.33 19.62
N GLN A 3 -16.07 37.46 19.89
CA GLN A 3 -14.69 37.67 19.44
C GLN A 3 -13.68 36.67 20.04
N THR A 4 -13.89 36.25 21.29
CA THR A 4 -13.05 35.24 21.94
C THR A 4 -13.23 33.86 21.30
N ILE A 5 -14.48 33.51 20.96
CA ILE A 5 -14.82 32.25 20.29
C ILE A 5 -14.18 32.19 18.89
N GLN A 6 -14.28 33.29 18.14
CA GLN A 6 -13.67 33.43 16.82
C GLN A 6 -12.15 33.19 16.87
N LEU A 7 -11.48 33.80 17.86
CA LEU A 7 -10.04 33.65 18.06
C LEU A 7 -9.66 32.20 18.39
N MET A 8 -10.44 31.50 19.22
CA MET A 8 -10.21 30.09 19.54
C MET A 8 -10.31 29.20 18.28
N ILE A 9 -11.34 29.40 17.45
CA ILE A 9 -11.52 28.64 16.20
C ILE A 9 -10.38 28.90 15.22
N GLU A 10 -9.90 30.14 15.14
CA GLU A 10 -8.75 30.51 14.31
C GLU A 10 -7.48 29.75 14.73
N TRP A 11 -7.14 29.74 16.02
CA TRP A 11 -5.99 28.97 16.53
C TRP A 11 -6.13 27.46 16.26
N ILE A 12 -7.31 26.89 16.47
CA ILE A 12 -7.57 25.47 16.19
C ILE A 12 -7.41 25.18 14.70
N SER A 13 -7.92 26.06 13.83
CA SER A 13 -7.81 25.92 12.37
C SER A 13 -6.36 25.97 11.92
N VAL A 14 -5.57 26.91 12.45
CA VAL A 14 -4.13 27.03 12.16
C VAL A 14 -3.39 25.76 12.60
N LEU A 15 -3.65 25.26 13.80
CA LEU A 15 -3.04 24.01 14.29
C LEU A 15 -3.40 22.82 13.40
N LEU A 16 -4.66 22.72 12.97
CA LEU A 16 -5.12 21.62 12.13
C LEU A 16 -4.50 21.65 10.73
N ILE A 17 -4.37 22.84 10.14
CA ILE A 17 -3.68 23.05 8.86
C ILE A 17 -2.19 22.72 8.98
N LEU A 18 -1.55 23.17 10.07
CA LEU A 18 -0.13 22.89 10.32
C LEU A 18 0.12 21.39 10.47
N LEU A 19 -0.74 20.70 11.23
CA LEU A 19 -0.66 19.24 11.41
C LEU A 19 -0.88 18.50 10.07
N GLY A 20 -1.85 18.95 9.28
CA GLY A 20 -2.11 18.40 7.95
C GLY A 20 -0.94 18.60 6.97
N ALA A 21 -0.28 19.76 7.03
CA ALA A 21 0.93 20.03 6.25
C ALA A 21 2.10 19.14 6.68
N LEU A 22 2.31 18.93 7.98
CA LEU A 22 3.31 17.99 8.50
C LEU A 22 3.02 16.56 8.02
N LEU A 23 1.76 16.12 8.08
CA LEU A 23 1.34 14.80 7.57
C LEU A 23 1.61 14.63 6.06
N SER A 24 1.49 15.71 5.28
CA SER A 24 1.86 15.71 3.86
C SER A 24 3.36 15.50 3.65
N VAL A 25 4.20 16.14 4.48
CA VAL A 25 5.66 15.88 4.48
C VAL A 25 5.96 14.43 4.89
N PHE A 26 5.29 13.91 5.92
CA PHE A 26 5.43 12.50 6.32
C PHE A 26 4.97 11.54 5.23
N SER A 27 3.95 11.91 4.43
CA SER A 27 3.51 11.13 3.28
C SER A 27 4.61 11.01 2.23
N ALA A 28 5.21 12.15 1.86
CA ALA A 28 6.33 12.18 0.92
C ALA A 28 7.54 11.40 1.46
N TYR A 29 7.83 11.51 2.76
CA TYR A 29 8.92 10.77 3.40
C TYR A 29 8.65 9.26 3.45
N GLY A 30 7.43 8.84 3.77
CA GLY A 30 7.01 7.44 3.73
C GLY A 30 7.12 6.85 2.33
N LEU A 31 6.88 7.67 1.30
CA LEU A 31 7.10 7.25 -0.08
C LEU A 31 8.58 7.04 -0.40
N ILE A 32 9.55 7.68 0.27
CA ILE A 32 10.98 7.53 -0.03
C ILE A 32 11.61 6.36 0.74
N ARG A 33 11.12 6.03 1.94
CA ARG A 33 11.80 5.10 2.87
C ARG A 33 11.45 3.62 2.69
N LEU A 34 10.26 3.29 2.18
CA LEU A 34 9.81 1.89 2.10
C LEU A 34 10.35 1.17 0.84
N PRO A 35 10.88 -0.07 0.96
CA PRO A 35 11.43 -0.84 -0.17
C PRO A 35 10.45 -1.32 -1.25
N ASP A 36 9.16 -1.50 -0.94
CA ASP A 36 8.16 -2.10 -1.85
C ASP A 36 7.08 -1.08 -2.26
N VAL A 37 6.73 -1.07 -3.55
CA VAL A 37 5.72 -0.20 -4.17
C VAL A 37 4.35 -0.35 -3.52
N TYR A 38 3.95 -1.55 -3.10
CA TYR A 38 2.67 -1.78 -2.44
C TYR A 38 2.66 -1.21 -1.02
N LEU A 39 3.72 -1.47 -0.25
CA LEU A 39 3.88 -0.92 1.10
C LEU A 39 4.05 0.61 1.09
N ARG A 40 4.80 1.16 0.11
CA ARG A 40 4.94 2.61 -0.12
C ARG A 40 3.58 3.24 -0.41
N SER A 41 2.82 2.67 -1.35
CA SER A 41 1.50 3.19 -1.72
C SER A 41 0.54 3.14 -0.54
N HIS A 42 0.56 2.05 0.25
CA HIS A 42 -0.33 1.93 1.39
C HIS A 42 -0.01 2.93 2.51
N ALA A 43 1.27 3.06 2.87
CA ALA A 43 1.73 4.01 3.88
C ALA A 43 1.47 5.46 3.45
N ALA A 44 1.82 5.80 2.20
CA ALA A 44 1.65 7.16 1.66
C ALA A 44 0.18 7.55 1.55
N THR A 45 -0.69 6.66 1.04
CA THR A 45 -2.12 6.98 0.85
C THR A 45 -2.82 7.18 2.19
N LYS A 46 -2.50 6.37 3.23
CA LYS A 46 -3.06 6.52 4.58
C LYS A 46 -2.72 7.89 5.18
N SER A 47 -1.44 8.30 5.14
CA SER A 47 -1.04 9.57 5.75
C SER A 47 -1.43 10.78 4.90
N SER A 48 -1.39 10.66 3.57
CA SER A 48 -1.79 11.72 2.64
C SER A 48 -3.27 12.05 2.79
N THR A 49 -4.14 11.02 2.82
CA THR A 49 -5.59 11.22 2.91
C THR A 49 -5.97 11.91 4.22
N LEU A 50 -5.38 11.48 5.35
CA LEU A 50 -5.57 12.15 6.64
C LEU A 50 -5.04 13.59 6.64
N GLY A 51 -3.87 13.83 6.03
CA GLY A 51 -3.27 15.16 5.93
C GLY A 51 -4.16 16.13 5.16
N VAL A 52 -4.59 15.74 3.95
CA VAL A 52 -5.45 16.57 3.10
C VAL A 52 -6.81 16.81 3.75
N LEU A 53 -7.41 15.80 4.40
CA LEU A 53 -8.67 15.97 5.13
C LEU A 53 -8.50 16.94 6.31
N CYS A 54 -7.40 16.88 7.06
CA CYS A 54 -7.11 17.84 8.14
C CYS A 54 -6.99 19.28 7.60
N VAL A 55 -6.24 19.48 6.51
CA VAL A 55 -6.08 20.80 5.90
C VAL A 55 -7.43 21.33 5.40
N LEU A 56 -8.19 20.55 4.64
CA LEU A 56 -9.50 20.98 4.12
C LEU A 56 -10.48 21.30 5.24
N THR A 57 -10.48 20.51 6.31
CA THR A 57 -11.33 20.75 7.49
C THR A 57 -10.91 22.02 8.22
N GLY A 58 -9.61 22.26 8.37
CA GLY A 58 -9.09 23.47 9.01
C GLY A 58 -9.42 24.73 8.21
N VAL A 59 -9.28 24.67 6.88
CA VAL A 59 -9.68 25.76 5.98
C VAL A 59 -11.19 25.98 6.02
N PHE A 60 -11.98 24.91 6.08
CA PHE A 60 -13.44 25.01 6.23
C PHE A 60 -13.83 25.72 7.53
N LEU A 61 -13.24 25.34 8.66
CA LEU A 61 -13.48 25.99 9.96
C LEU A 61 -13.10 27.47 9.91
N TYR A 62 -11.94 27.80 9.35
CA TYR A 62 -11.48 29.19 9.22
C TYR A 62 -12.46 30.05 8.40
N PHE A 63 -12.88 29.57 7.22
CA PHE A 63 -13.82 30.30 6.36
C PHE A 63 -15.22 30.41 6.97
N ALA A 64 -15.70 29.34 7.63
CA ALA A 64 -16.98 29.35 8.33
C ALA A 64 -16.99 30.39 9.46
N SER A 65 -15.86 30.55 10.15
CA SER A 65 -15.72 31.48 11.27
C SER A 65 -15.50 32.93 10.80
N SER A 66 -14.57 33.15 9.86
CA SER A 66 -14.08 34.47 9.46
C SER A 66 -15.01 35.20 8.47
N MET A 67 -15.57 34.49 7.49
CA MET A 67 -16.39 35.10 6.42
C MET A 67 -17.88 34.78 6.54
N GLN A 68 -18.31 34.02 7.55
CA GLN A 68 -19.69 33.53 7.74
C GLN A 68 -20.32 32.92 6.46
N THR A 69 -19.47 32.51 5.53
CA THR A 69 -19.87 31.98 4.23
C THR A 69 -19.26 30.60 4.15
N ALA A 70 -20.08 29.59 4.41
CA ALA A 70 -19.69 28.21 4.19
C ALA A 70 -19.45 28.01 2.69
N SER A 71 -18.18 27.90 2.30
CA SER A 71 -17.81 27.73 0.89
C SER A 71 -18.20 26.32 0.45
N MET A 72 -19.31 26.18 -0.29
CA MET A 72 -19.74 24.92 -0.90
C MET A 72 -18.61 24.22 -1.67
N ASN A 73 -17.68 25.01 -2.24
CA ASN A 73 -16.49 24.52 -2.93
C ASN A 73 -15.59 23.66 -2.02
N ILE A 74 -15.43 24.01 -0.74
CA ILE A 74 -14.59 23.24 0.19
C ILE A 74 -15.26 21.90 0.54
N LEU A 75 -16.58 21.92 0.79
CA LEU A 75 -17.34 20.71 1.05
C LEU A 75 -17.29 19.76 -0.16
N LEU A 76 -17.48 20.31 -1.37
CA LEU A 76 -17.35 19.57 -2.62
C LEU A 76 -15.93 19.03 -2.80
N GLY A 77 -14.91 19.81 -2.46
CA GLY A 77 -13.50 19.39 -2.48
C GLY A 77 -13.23 18.20 -1.55
N ILE A 78 -13.78 18.21 -0.33
CA ILE A 78 -13.65 17.10 0.63
C ILE A 78 -14.28 15.83 0.07
N VAL A 79 -15.53 15.90 -0.39
CA VAL A 79 -16.26 14.75 -0.94
C VAL A 79 -15.57 14.21 -2.19
N PHE A 80 -15.18 15.11 -3.10
CA PHE A 80 -14.47 14.76 -4.33
C PHE A 80 -13.14 14.09 -4.04
N PHE A 81 -12.34 14.64 -3.12
CA PHE A 81 -11.06 14.05 -2.72
C PHE A 81 -11.26 12.69 -2.06
N PHE A 82 -12.28 12.54 -1.20
CA PHE A 82 -12.59 11.29 -0.52
C PHE A 82 -12.99 10.17 -1.48
N ILE A 83 -13.66 10.49 -2.60
CA ILE A 83 -13.98 9.51 -3.66
C ILE A 83 -12.76 9.26 -4.55
N THR A 84 -11.98 10.29 -4.85
CA THR A 84 -10.86 10.20 -5.78
C THR A 84 -9.67 9.43 -5.19
N ALA A 85 -9.37 9.61 -3.90
CA ALA A 85 -8.20 8.99 -3.27
C ALA A 85 -8.24 7.44 -3.26
N PRO A 86 -9.34 6.76 -2.89
CA PRO A 86 -9.45 5.30 -2.98
C PRO A 86 -9.37 4.78 -4.42
N VAL A 87 -10.02 5.47 -5.37
CA VAL A 87 -10.02 5.09 -6.78
C VAL A 87 -8.61 5.18 -7.35
N ALA A 88 -7.90 6.28 -7.08
CA ALA A 88 -6.51 6.46 -7.48
C ALA A 88 -5.60 5.37 -6.87
N GLY A 89 -5.77 5.07 -5.58
CA GLY A 89 -5.01 4.02 -4.90
C GLY A 89 -5.24 2.63 -5.50
N HIS A 90 -6.50 2.29 -5.80
CA HIS A 90 -6.84 1.01 -6.41
C HIS A 90 -6.28 0.86 -7.83
N LEU A 91 -6.40 1.91 -8.65
CA LEU A 91 -5.82 1.94 -9.99
C LEU A 91 -4.29 1.82 -9.96
N ASN A 92 -3.64 2.47 -8.99
CA ASN A 92 -2.19 2.39 -8.82
C ASN A 92 -1.74 0.96 -8.48
N GLY A 93 -2.46 0.27 -7.58
CA GLY A 93 -2.20 -1.13 -7.26
C GLY A 93 -2.40 -2.06 -8.46
N ARG A 94 -3.49 -1.87 -9.21
CA ARG A 94 -3.78 -2.69 -10.41
C ARG A 94 -2.75 -2.46 -11.53
N ALA A 95 -2.28 -1.23 -11.69
CA ALA A 95 -1.24 -0.88 -12.66
C ALA A 95 0.12 -1.46 -12.26
N ALA A 96 0.49 -1.40 -10.98
CA ALA A 96 1.73 -1.99 -10.47
C ALA A 96 1.77 -3.50 -10.71
N HIS A 97 0.68 -4.21 -10.42
CA HIS A 97 0.57 -5.64 -10.67
C HIS A 97 0.68 -5.98 -12.15
N ARG A 98 -0.04 -5.24 -13.01
CA ARG A 98 0.00 -5.47 -14.46
C ARG A 98 1.36 -5.12 -15.09
N SER A 99 2.16 -4.29 -14.42
CA SER A 99 3.48 -3.87 -14.89
C SER A 99 4.60 -4.82 -14.45
N GLY A 100 4.29 -5.93 -13.76
CA GLY A 100 5.30 -6.91 -13.36
C GLY A 100 6.17 -6.48 -12.19
N VAL A 101 5.68 -5.56 -11.34
CA VAL A 101 6.45 -5.12 -10.17
C VAL A 101 6.56 -6.26 -9.16
N PRO A 102 7.77 -6.75 -8.85
CA PRO A 102 7.95 -7.85 -7.91
C PRO A 102 7.46 -7.43 -6.52
N LEU A 103 6.68 -8.30 -5.88
CA LEU A 103 6.30 -8.13 -4.48
C LEU A 103 7.55 -8.23 -3.58
N TRP A 104 7.48 -7.65 -2.37
CA TRP A 104 8.56 -7.82 -1.38
C TRP A 104 8.84 -9.30 -1.11
N THR A 105 10.10 -9.69 -1.03
CA THR A 105 10.61 -11.06 -0.72
C THR A 105 10.06 -11.77 0.54
N GLY A 106 9.17 -11.14 1.29
CA GLY A 106 8.55 -11.62 2.54
C GLY A 106 7.03 -11.59 2.46
N SER A 107 6.45 -11.34 1.28
CA SER A 107 5.03 -11.57 1.02
C SER A 107 4.77 -13.08 1.05
N ILE A 108 3.97 -13.53 2.02
CA ILE A 108 3.65 -14.95 2.20
C ILE A 108 2.50 -15.39 1.30
N GLN A 109 1.68 -14.45 0.82
CA GLN A 109 0.40 -14.74 0.16
C GLN A 109 0.19 -13.84 -1.05
N ASP A 110 0.01 -14.46 -2.21
CA ASP A 110 -0.34 -13.82 -3.48
C ASP A 110 -1.52 -14.57 -4.11
N GLU A 111 -2.73 -14.24 -3.65
CA GLU A 111 -3.98 -14.84 -4.14
C GLU A 111 -4.28 -14.39 -5.58
N LEU A 112 -3.66 -13.31 -6.07
CA LEU A 112 -3.88 -12.80 -7.41
C LEU A 112 -3.16 -13.66 -8.45
N ALA A 113 -1.94 -14.11 -8.15
CA ALA A 113 -1.21 -15.08 -8.96
C ALA A 113 -1.94 -16.43 -9.02
N GLU A 114 -2.43 -16.93 -7.87
CA GLU A 114 -3.21 -18.18 -7.80
C GLU A 114 -4.51 -18.11 -8.63
N ALA A 115 -5.20 -16.96 -8.60
CA ALA A 115 -6.39 -16.73 -9.42
C ALA A 115 -6.08 -16.57 -10.93
N ALA A 116 -4.92 -16.01 -11.29
CA ALA A 116 -4.47 -15.91 -12.68
C ALA A 116 -4.14 -17.29 -13.28
N GLU A 117 -3.44 -18.15 -12.52
CA GLU A 117 -3.19 -19.54 -12.89
C GLU A 117 -4.49 -20.34 -13.04
N ALA A 118 -5.44 -20.19 -12.10
CA ALA A 118 -6.73 -20.88 -12.16
C ALA A 118 -7.60 -20.47 -13.35
N SER A 119 -7.41 -19.26 -13.88
CA SER A 119 -8.17 -18.72 -15.02
C SER A 119 -7.46 -18.85 -16.37
N GLY A 120 -6.24 -19.41 -16.41
CA GLY A 120 -5.45 -19.58 -17.63
C GLY A 120 -5.00 -18.28 -18.29
N VAL A 121 -5.08 -17.16 -17.58
CA VAL A 121 -4.61 -15.85 -18.04
C VAL A 121 -3.12 -15.76 -17.72
N PRO A 122 -2.24 -15.46 -18.69
CA PRO A 122 -0.82 -15.29 -18.43
C PRO A 122 -0.61 -14.20 -17.38
N ASP A 123 -0.04 -14.58 -16.24
CA ASP A 123 0.28 -13.63 -15.18
C ASP A 123 1.38 -12.68 -15.66
N ALA A 124 1.09 -11.37 -15.58
CA ALA A 124 2.04 -10.33 -15.91
C ALA A 124 2.92 -9.95 -14.71
N GLY A 125 2.61 -10.47 -13.52
CA GLY A 125 3.17 -10.14 -12.22
C GLY A 125 4.09 -11.23 -11.67
N THR A 126 5.10 -11.67 -12.43
CA THR A 126 5.95 -12.82 -12.07
C THR A 126 6.51 -12.73 -10.64
N SER A 127 5.80 -13.38 -9.72
CA SER A 127 6.26 -13.76 -8.41
C SER A 127 7.15 -15.00 -8.58
N THR A 128 8.47 -14.82 -8.53
CA THR A 128 9.44 -15.88 -8.23
C THR A 128 9.53 -17.13 -9.13
N ALA A 129 9.28 -17.04 -10.44
CA ALA A 129 9.48 -18.21 -11.34
C ALA A 129 10.42 -18.01 -12.54
N GLU A 130 10.92 -16.81 -12.82
CA GLU A 130 11.87 -16.61 -13.94
C GLU A 130 13.09 -15.74 -13.56
N LEU A 131 13.59 -15.89 -12.33
CA LEU A 131 14.98 -15.54 -12.01
C LEU A 131 15.80 -16.82 -12.09
N ALA A 132 16.68 -16.85 -13.09
CA ALA A 132 17.66 -17.91 -13.31
C ALA A 132 18.28 -18.41 -11.98
N PRO A 133 18.54 -19.72 -11.85
CA PRO A 133 19.20 -20.27 -10.68
C PRO A 133 20.61 -19.66 -10.59
N GLY A 134 20.81 -18.69 -9.71
CA GLY A 134 22.15 -18.13 -9.43
C GLY A 134 22.29 -16.63 -9.16
N ALA A 135 21.20 -15.84 -9.01
CA ALA A 135 21.31 -14.39 -8.78
C ALA A 135 20.92 -13.91 -7.37
N LEU A 136 20.86 -14.80 -6.37
CA LEU A 136 20.85 -14.37 -4.97
C LEU A 136 22.27 -13.87 -4.62
N PRO A 137 22.45 -12.61 -4.19
CA PRO A 137 23.60 -12.29 -3.37
C PRO A 137 23.43 -13.11 -2.09
N ASP A 138 24.19 -14.19 -2.00
CA ASP A 138 24.44 -14.91 -0.77
C ASP A 138 24.72 -13.89 0.34
N GLU A 139 24.10 -14.12 1.51
CA GLU A 139 24.29 -13.38 2.76
C GLU A 139 23.46 -12.11 2.98
N MET A 140 22.18 -12.30 3.31
CA MET A 140 21.52 -11.48 4.34
C MET A 140 21.43 -12.31 5.64
N PRO A 141 22.23 -12.00 6.68
CA PRO A 141 22.26 -12.79 7.90
C PRO A 141 20.94 -12.59 8.67
N GLY A 142 20.21 -13.68 8.89
CA GLY A 142 19.00 -13.70 9.73
C GLY A 142 17.66 -13.81 9.01
N GLY A 143 17.64 -14.21 7.74
CA GLY A 143 16.39 -14.56 7.04
C GLY A 143 15.73 -15.83 7.62
N PRO A 144 14.39 -15.91 7.68
CA PRO A 144 13.70 -17.11 8.11
C PRO A 144 14.04 -18.30 7.19
N PRO A 145 14.16 -19.52 7.74
CA PRO A 145 14.53 -20.69 6.95
C PRO A 145 13.54 -20.92 5.80
N PRO A 146 14.00 -21.41 4.64
CA PRO A 146 13.16 -21.58 3.46
C PRO A 146 11.91 -22.40 3.77
N ALA A 147 10.74 -21.93 3.31
CA ALA A 147 9.51 -22.68 3.42
C ALA A 147 9.63 -23.98 2.63
N GLU A 148 9.57 -25.12 3.33
CA GLU A 148 9.59 -26.46 2.74
C GLU A 148 8.38 -26.61 1.80
N LYS A 149 8.63 -26.94 0.53
CA LYS A 149 7.60 -26.95 -0.51
C LYS A 149 6.51 -27.98 -0.18
N PRO A 150 5.21 -27.61 -0.15
CA PRO A 150 4.12 -28.56 0.01
C PRO A 150 3.99 -29.46 -1.23
N GLY A 151 4.71 -30.58 -1.25
CA GLY A 151 4.71 -31.52 -2.37
C GLY A 151 5.80 -32.59 -2.36
N GLU A 152 6.89 -32.39 -1.62
CA GLU A 152 8.01 -33.37 -1.58
C GLU A 152 7.81 -34.56 -0.62
N ARG A 153 6.56 -34.87 -0.24
CA ARG A 153 6.22 -36.11 0.50
C ARG A 153 5.58 -37.20 -0.37
N ARG A 154 5.99 -37.36 -1.62
CA ARG A 154 5.59 -38.54 -2.42
C ARG A 154 6.60 -38.88 -3.51
N GLY A 155 7.60 -39.66 -3.11
CA GLY A 155 8.61 -40.22 -4.02
C GLY A 155 9.31 -41.46 -3.47
N GLY A 156 8.68 -42.21 -2.57
CA GLY A 156 9.14 -43.57 -2.22
C GLY A 156 8.85 -44.50 -3.39
N ARG A 157 9.69 -44.45 -4.43
CA ARG A 157 9.74 -45.45 -5.49
C ARG A 157 10.30 -46.72 -4.85
N GLN A 158 9.42 -47.64 -4.44
CA GLN A 158 9.83 -49.02 -4.22
C GLN A 158 10.29 -49.54 -5.58
N GLU A 159 11.60 -49.76 -5.71
CA GLU A 159 12.14 -50.50 -6.83
C GLU A 159 11.51 -51.91 -6.84
N PRO A 160 11.09 -52.41 -8.01
CA PRO A 160 10.67 -53.80 -8.12
C PRO A 160 11.86 -54.72 -7.81
N PRO A 161 11.66 -55.85 -7.11
CA PRO A 161 12.74 -56.77 -6.77
C PRO A 161 13.42 -57.34 -8.03
N GLU A 162 14.75 -57.40 -7.98
CA GLU A 162 15.62 -57.95 -9.02
C GLU A 162 15.35 -59.46 -9.21
N PRO A 163 15.44 -60.03 -10.43
CA PRO A 163 14.99 -61.40 -10.70
C PRO A 163 16.01 -62.50 -10.36
N ASP A 164 17.04 -62.24 -9.55
CA ASP A 164 18.12 -63.20 -9.27
C ASP A 164 18.05 -63.85 -7.87
N ASP A 165 17.00 -63.58 -7.08
CA ASP A 165 16.75 -64.26 -5.81
C ASP A 165 15.61 -65.31 -5.95
N LEU A 166 15.94 -66.44 -6.58
CA LEU A 166 15.20 -67.72 -6.51
C LEU A 166 15.96 -68.73 -5.65
#